data_AF-A0A0Q7YV14-F1
#
_entry.id   AF-A0A0Q7YV14-F1
#
_cell.length_a   1.000
_cell.length_b   1.000
_cell.length_c   1.000
_cell.angle_alpha   90.00
_cell.angle_beta   90.00
_cell.angle_gamma   90.00
#
_symmetry.space_group_name_H-M   'P 1'
#
loop_
_entity.id
_entity.type
_entity.pdbx_description
1 polymer ?
#
loop_
_entity_poly.entity_id
_entity_poly.type
_entity_poly.pdbx_seq_one_letter_code
_entity_poly.pdbx_strand_id
1 'polypeptide(L)'
;MMSTWKSMLLAGTIAFAPLTAHAAAPKEAPAAEVIAVDVPAEDYVDPSSPEGLAQTKAKMQKEMDQAIAMVEKIFGTDKLPPIAPAQLAIAQKTTGALVPTGSLEKMMDNLYGKLFRGLMGELGGMSDIMLSYKTGVEADKISALDDGTKEKIADIFDPNRKAREEQIMTNVKPLISEVLRDLEIPMRDGMANAFARKFSADQLNQMNAFFATPAGSAYASEWMALQADPEIILAIIKSVPPMANKWIDRAPELEGKFKDLPKERQMADLSDADLTKLAGLMKIDVQTLKDQRDLYKSVDDAAMEATDAAAYDDTAAAADAAAAAGDAVDAAGDFDAGYDRSNWSDADREKVEALETAVSEATSAAYEAEAAAAANARKKLGLPDTAE
;
A
#
# COMPACT_ATOMS: atom_id res chain seq x y z
N MET A 1 4.12 26.02 -4.55
CA MET A 1 2.92 25.19 -4.73
C MET A 1 3.33 23.73 -4.66
N MET A 2 3.40 23.16 -3.45
CA MET A 2 3.63 21.73 -3.27
C MET A 2 2.29 21.00 -3.37
N SER A 3 2.33 19.93 -4.16
CA SER A 3 1.23 19.30 -4.86
C SER A 3 0.33 18.43 -3.97
N THR A 4 -0.95 18.43 -4.32
CA THR A 4 -2.09 17.56 -3.96
C THR A 4 -1.80 16.04 -3.95
N TRP A 5 -0.58 15.62 -4.28
CA TRP A 5 -0.10 14.25 -4.25
C TRP A 5 -0.05 13.63 -2.84
N LYS A 6 0.27 14.42 -1.80
CA LYS A 6 0.30 13.92 -0.41
C LYS A 6 -1.10 13.57 0.13
N SER A 7 -2.13 14.28 -0.33
CA SER A 7 -3.53 14.05 0.09
C SER A 7 -4.14 12.82 -0.57
N MET A 8 -3.74 12.46 -1.80
CA MET A 8 -4.17 11.21 -2.45
C MET A 8 -3.61 9.95 -1.77
N LEU A 9 -2.42 10.03 -1.14
CA LEU A 9 -1.85 8.91 -0.39
C LEU A 9 -2.62 8.60 0.90
N LEU A 10 -3.25 9.60 1.52
CA LEU A 10 -4.03 9.44 2.76
C LEU A 10 -5.46 8.91 2.49
N ALA A 11 -6.03 9.21 1.32
CA ALA A 11 -7.34 8.68 0.91
C ALA A 11 -7.25 7.23 0.40
N GLY A 12 -6.09 6.80 -0.11
CA GLY A 12 -5.86 5.45 -0.61
C GLY A 12 -5.79 4.36 0.47
N THR A 13 -5.57 4.73 1.74
CA THR A 13 -5.42 3.78 2.86
C THR A 13 -6.74 3.34 3.52
N ILE A 14 -7.88 3.97 3.20
CA ILE A 14 -9.17 3.64 3.82
C ILE A 14 -9.85 2.41 3.16
N ALA A 15 -9.41 1.98 1.97
CA ALA A 15 -10.08 0.93 1.21
C ALA A 15 -9.73 -0.53 1.59
N PHE A 16 -8.86 -0.80 2.56
CA PHE A 16 -8.40 -2.17 2.88
C PHE A 16 -8.29 -2.50 4.38
N ALA A 17 -9.29 -2.14 5.19
CA ALA A 17 -9.45 -2.72 6.53
C ALA A 17 -10.63 -3.72 6.54
N PRO A 18 -10.44 -4.99 6.95
CA PRO A 18 -11.56 -5.88 7.20
C PRO A 18 -12.37 -5.37 8.39
N LEU A 19 -13.68 -5.21 8.20
CA LEU A 19 -14.67 -4.90 9.23
C LEU A 19 -14.67 -6.00 10.31
N THR A 20 -13.82 -5.88 11.34
CA THR A 20 -13.96 -6.68 12.55
C THR A 20 -14.79 -5.90 13.58
N ALA A 21 -16.03 -6.36 13.74
CA ALA A 21 -16.97 -5.97 14.78
C ALA A 21 -16.29 -5.81 16.14
N HIS A 22 -16.47 -4.63 16.76
CA HIS A 22 -16.28 -4.45 18.20
C HIS A 22 -17.51 -3.74 18.75
N ALA A 23 -18.29 -4.51 19.51
CA ALA A 23 -19.31 -4.02 20.42
C ALA A 23 -18.62 -3.35 21.62
N ALA A 24 -18.69 -2.03 21.71
CA ALA A 24 -18.60 -1.27 22.95
C ALA A 24 -19.13 0.15 22.70
N ALA A 25 -20.18 0.54 23.41
CA ALA A 25 -20.83 1.84 23.27
C ALA A 25 -19.91 3.00 23.76
N PRO A 26 -19.69 4.05 22.96
CA PRO A 26 -19.22 5.33 23.46
C PRO A 26 -20.38 6.34 23.57
N LYS A 27 -20.38 7.07 24.68
CA LYS A 27 -21.24 8.23 24.93
C LYS A 27 -20.89 9.37 23.95
N GLU A 28 -21.95 9.90 23.34
CA GLU A 28 -22.17 11.26 22.82
C GLU A 28 -20.95 12.08 22.33
N ALA A 29 -20.77 12.08 21.01
CA ALA A 29 -20.22 13.18 20.21
C ALA A 29 -21.15 13.37 18.99
N PRO A 30 -21.34 14.61 18.49
CA PRO A 30 -22.41 14.93 17.53
C PRO A 30 -22.24 14.17 16.23
N ALA A 31 -23.35 13.59 15.77
CA ALA A 31 -23.44 12.70 14.63
C ALA A 31 -22.77 13.27 13.38
N ALA A 32 -21.66 12.67 12.96
CA ALA A 32 -21.40 12.52 11.55
C ALA A 32 -22.52 11.61 11.03
N GLU A 33 -23.51 12.22 10.37
CA GLU A 33 -24.57 11.52 9.68
C GLU A 33 -23.89 10.68 8.59
N VAL A 34 -23.61 9.42 8.93
CA VAL A 34 -23.39 8.36 7.97
C VAL A 34 -24.54 8.50 6.99
N ILE A 35 -24.24 8.74 5.71
CA ILE A 35 -25.23 8.60 4.64
C ILE A 35 -25.65 7.12 4.72
N ALA A 36 -26.67 6.87 5.52
CA ALA A 36 -27.44 5.67 5.49
C ALA A 36 -28.08 5.72 4.12
N VAL A 37 -27.57 4.90 3.20
CA VAL A 37 -28.42 4.39 2.14
C VAL A 37 -29.61 3.79 2.89
N ASP A 38 -30.76 4.46 2.80
CA ASP A 38 -32.02 4.01 3.37
C ASP A 38 -32.41 2.73 2.60
N VAL A 39 -31.77 1.63 2.96
CA VAL A 39 -32.20 0.30 2.57
C VAL A 39 -33.39 0.04 3.48
N PRO A 40 -34.63 -0.07 2.95
CA PRO A 40 -35.79 -0.33 3.77
C PRO A 40 -35.50 -1.53 4.68
N ALA A 41 -35.86 -1.41 5.95
CA ALA A 41 -35.59 -2.37 7.03
C ALA A 41 -36.16 -3.79 6.79
N GLU A 42 -36.72 -4.07 5.62
CA GLU A 42 -37.23 -5.38 5.21
C GLU A 42 -36.17 -6.27 4.52
N ASP A 43 -34.97 -5.75 4.16
CA ASP A 43 -33.94 -6.51 3.43
C ASP A 43 -32.55 -6.57 4.14
N TYR A 44 -32.43 -6.11 5.38
CA TYR A 44 -31.18 -6.26 6.13
C TYR A 44 -31.02 -7.70 6.64
N VAL A 45 -30.36 -8.53 5.84
CA VAL A 45 -29.90 -9.86 6.26
C VAL A 45 -28.54 -9.70 6.94
N ASP A 46 -28.44 -10.09 8.21
CA ASP A 46 -27.16 -10.09 8.94
C ASP A 46 -26.11 -10.88 8.11
N PRO A 47 -25.01 -10.25 7.67
CA PRO A 47 -23.99 -10.91 6.84
C PRO A 47 -23.28 -12.07 7.55
N SER A 48 -23.40 -12.18 8.87
CA SER A 48 -22.89 -13.32 9.66
C SER A 48 -23.92 -14.45 9.82
N SER A 49 -25.17 -14.23 9.44
CA SER A 49 -26.20 -15.27 9.42
C SER A 49 -25.98 -16.24 8.25
N PRO A 50 -26.48 -17.49 8.33
CA PRO A 50 -26.38 -18.44 7.22
C PRO A 50 -26.94 -17.90 5.89
N GLU A 51 -28.01 -17.11 5.95
CA GLU A 51 -28.67 -16.50 4.80
C GLU A 51 -27.85 -15.33 4.23
N GLY A 52 -27.30 -14.48 5.10
CA GLY A 52 -26.44 -13.36 4.69
C GLY A 52 -25.09 -13.81 4.14
N LEU A 53 -24.53 -14.89 4.69
CA LEU A 53 -23.34 -15.56 4.14
C LEU A 53 -23.62 -16.16 2.76
N ALA A 54 -24.78 -16.79 2.57
CA ALA A 54 -25.18 -17.35 1.28
C ALA A 54 -25.35 -16.24 0.22
N GLN A 55 -26.00 -15.14 0.59
CA GLN A 55 -26.18 -13.98 -0.29
C GLN A 55 -24.84 -13.31 -0.63
N THR A 56 -23.96 -13.14 0.36
CA THR A 56 -22.62 -12.59 0.16
C THR A 56 -21.78 -13.46 -0.78
N LYS A 57 -21.79 -14.79 -0.58
CA LYS A 57 -21.12 -15.74 -1.48
C LYS A 57 -21.67 -15.66 -2.90
N ALA A 58 -23.00 -15.58 -3.06
CA ALA A 58 -23.62 -15.46 -4.38
C ALA A 58 -23.24 -14.14 -5.08
N LYS A 59 -23.18 -13.03 -4.34
CA LYS A 59 -22.70 -11.74 -4.86
C LYS A 59 -21.24 -11.81 -5.28
N MET A 60 -20.36 -12.32 -4.40
CA MET A 60 -18.94 -12.50 -4.70
C MET A 60 -18.73 -13.39 -5.92
N GLN A 61 -19.46 -14.51 -6.04
CA GLN A 61 -19.37 -15.39 -7.20
C GLN A 61 -19.71 -14.64 -8.50
N LYS A 62 -20.79 -13.85 -8.49
CA LYS A 62 -21.19 -13.06 -9.66
C LYS A 62 -20.12 -12.03 -10.05
N GLU A 63 -19.54 -11.34 -9.08
CA GLU A 63 -18.45 -10.39 -9.32
C GLU A 63 -17.18 -11.09 -9.84
N MET A 64 -16.86 -12.27 -9.30
CA MET A 64 -15.78 -13.13 -9.79
C MET A 64 -16.02 -13.59 -11.23
N ASP A 65 -17.23 -14.03 -11.57
CA ASP A 65 -17.57 -14.45 -12.94
C ASP A 65 -17.43 -13.29 -13.94
N GLN A 66 -17.82 -12.07 -13.53
CA GLN A 66 -17.64 -10.86 -14.33
C GLN A 66 -16.16 -10.51 -14.49
N ALA A 67 -15.36 -10.62 -13.43
CA ALA A 67 -13.92 -10.41 -13.49
C ALA A 67 -13.24 -11.44 -14.39
N ILE A 68 -13.62 -12.73 -14.30
CA ILE A 68 -13.15 -13.80 -15.17
C ILE A 68 -13.47 -13.46 -16.63
N ALA A 69 -14.73 -13.13 -16.95
CA ALA A 69 -15.13 -12.76 -18.32
C ALA A 69 -14.36 -11.54 -18.84
N MET A 70 -14.06 -10.56 -17.98
CA MET A 70 -13.24 -9.41 -18.33
C MET A 70 -11.79 -9.82 -18.64
N VAL A 71 -11.17 -10.65 -17.80
CA VAL A 71 -9.82 -11.19 -18.00
C VAL A 71 -9.77 -12.02 -19.30
N GLU A 72 -10.73 -12.91 -19.51
CA GLU A 72 -10.83 -13.71 -20.74
C GLU A 72 -10.92 -12.83 -21.98
N LYS A 73 -11.69 -11.74 -21.93
CA LYS A 73 -11.79 -10.77 -23.02
C LYS A 73 -10.50 -9.98 -23.24
N ILE A 74 -9.82 -9.57 -22.17
CA ILE A 74 -8.54 -8.83 -22.26
C ILE A 74 -7.45 -9.69 -22.88
N PHE A 75 -7.34 -10.95 -22.44
CA PHE A 75 -6.31 -11.87 -22.92
C PHE A 75 -6.73 -12.69 -24.14
N GLY A 76 -8.00 -12.61 -24.54
CA GLY A 76 -8.56 -13.34 -25.69
C GLY A 76 -8.48 -14.86 -25.53
N THR A 77 -8.58 -15.37 -24.29
CA THR A 77 -8.42 -16.80 -24.00
C THR A 77 -9.54 -17.65 -24.60
N ASP A 78 -10.72 -17.05 -24.77
CA ASP A 78 -11.91 -17.59 -25.44
C ASP A 78 -11.69 -17.88 -26.94
N LYS A 79 -10.73 -17.19 -27.56
CA LYS A 79 -10.42 -17.28 -29.00
C LYS A 79 -9.16 -18.09 -29.31
N LEU A 80 -8.53 -18.66 -28.28
CA LEU A 80 -7.31 -19.43 -28.49
C LEU A 80 -7.61 -20.69 -29.31
N PRO A 81 -6.72 -21.08 -30.23
CA PRO A 81 -6.92 -22.27 -31.03
C PRO A 81 -7.05 -23.52 -30.15
N PRO A 82 -7.87 -24.50 -30.57
CA PRO A 82 -8.04 -25.75 -29.84
C PRO A 82 -6.72 -26.52 -29.82
N ILE A 83 -6.47 -27.23 -28.73
CA ILE A 83 -5.27 -28.03 -28.54
C ILE A 83 -5.63 -29.50 -28.81
N ALA A 84 -4.82 -30.18 -29.61
CA ALA A 84 -4.98 -31.62 -29.82
C ALA A 84 -4.76 -32.39 -28.49
N PRO A 85 -5.62 -33.36 -28.12
CA PRO A 85 -5.49 -34.07 -26.85
C PRO A 85 -4.12 -34.72 -26.61
N ALA A 86 -3.51 -35.27 -27.67
CA ALA A 86 -2.17 -35.85 -27.59
C ALA A 86 -1.09 -34.81 -27.26
N GLN A 87 -1.19 -33.61 -27.83
CA GLN A 87 -0.27 -32.51 -27.55
C GLN A 87 -0.43 -32.01 -26.11
N LEU A 88 -1.68 -31.91 -25.63
CA LEU A 88 -1.97 -31.52 -24.26
C LEU A 88 -1.38 -32.52 -23.26
N ALA A 89 -1.49 -33.83 -23.51
CA ALA A 89 -0.93 -34.85 -22.63
C ALA A 89 0.59 -34.74 -22.48
N ILE A 90 1.33 -34.43 -23.56
CA ILE A 90 2.78 -34.22 -23.50
C ILE A 90 3.11 -32.96 -22.69
N ALA A 91 2.33 -31.88 -22.88
CA ALA A 91 2.51 -30.64 -22.13
C ALA A 91 2.20 -30.82 -20.64
N GLN A 92 1.15 -31.55 -20.28
CA GLN A 92 0.79 -31.87 -18.90
C GLN A 92 1.92 -32.63 -18.18
N LYS A 93 2.58 -33.57 -18.86
CA LYS A 93 3.77 -34.24 -18.32
C LYS A 93 4.89 -33.24 -18.03
N THR A 94 5.11 -32.30 -18.95
CA THR A 94 6.15 -31.26 -18.84
C THR A 94 5.88 -30.33 -17.67
N THR A 95 4.65 -29.81 -17.56
CA THR A 95 4.29 -28.86 -16.50
C THR A 95 4.12 -29.52 -15.14
N GLY A 96 3.72 -30.79 -15.09
CA GLY A 96 3.74 -31.58 -13.86
C GLY A 96 5.14 -31.80 -13.29
N ALA A 97 6.18 -31.79 -14.13
CA ALA A 97 7.56 -31.83 -13.66
C ALA A 97 8.03 -30.47 -13.11
N LEU A 98 7.58 -29.35 -13.71
CA LEU A 98 7.93 -27.98 -13.29
C LEU A 98 7.18 -27.50 -12.04
N VAL A 99 5.95 -27.98 -11.88
CA VAL A 99 5.09 -27.68 -10.73
C VAL A 99 4.66 -29.00 -10.11
N PRO A 100 5.55 -29.74 -9.44
CA PRO A 100 5.15 -30.88 -8.64
C PRO A 100 4.20 -30.47 -7.51
N THR A 101 3.50 -31.44 -6.93
CA THR A 101 2.62 -31.18 -5.78
C THR A 101 3.43 -30.59 -4.61
N GLY A 102 2.91 -29.53 -4.00
CA GLY A 102 3.57 -28.78 -2.93
C GLY A 102 4.58 -27.73 -3.41
N SER A 103 4.67 -27.45 -4.72
CA SER A 103 5.56 -26.41 -5.26
C SER A 103 5.20 -25.02 -4.74
N LEU A 104 3.90 -24.71 -4.67
CA LEU A 104 3.45 -23.40 -4.17
C LEU A 104 3.67 -23.28 -2.67
N GLU A 105 3.46 -24.36 -1.92
CA GLU A 105 3.77 -24.42 -0.49
C GLU A 105 5.27 -24.23 -0.24
N LYS A 106 6.14 -24.89 -1.01
CA LYS A 106 7.59 -24.72 -0.92
C LYS A 106 8.05 -23.30 -1.31
N MET A 107 7.49 -22.74 -2.39
CA MET A 107 7.74 -21.37 -2.80
C MET A 107 7.33 -20.40 -1.67
N MET A 108 6.16 -20.62 -1.08
CA MET A 108 5.70 -19.88 0.08
C MET A 108 6.64 -20.07 1.26
N ASP A 109 7.09 -21.26 1.60
CA ASP A 109 8.01 -21.47 2.72
C ASP A 109 9.36 -20.76 2.51
N ASN A 110 9.84 -20.65 1.27
CA ASN A 110 11.04 -19.88 0.95
C ASN A 110 10.82 -18.36 1.12
N LEU A 111 9.65 -17.86 0.70
CA LEU A 111 9.25 -16.46 0.90
C LEU A 111 9.02 -16.16 2.39
N TYR A 112 8.21 -16.96 3.06
CA TYR A 112 7.70 -16.69 4.40
C TYR A 112 8.69 -17.13 5.49
N GLY A 113 9.53 -18.13 5.22
CA GLY A 113 10.36 -18.76 6.23
C GLY A 113 11.31 -17.80 6.93
N LYS A 114 11.98 -16.89 6.23
CA LYS A 114 12.89 -15.91 6.84
C LYS A 114 12.43 -14.46 6.65
N LEU A 115 11.94 -14.11 5.46
CA LEU A 115 11.46 -12.76 5.17
C LEU A 115 10.19 -12.45 5.97
N PHE A 116 9.17 -13.31 5.97
CA PHE A 116 7.94 -13.05 6.74
C PHE A 116 8.15 -13.17 8.25
N ARG A 117 9.03 -14.04 8.75
CA ARG A 117 9.39 -14.02 10.19
C ARG A 117 10.21 -12.79 10.60
N GLY A 118 11.09 -12.31 9.72
CA GLY A 118 11.78 -11.02 9.93
C GLY A 118 10.78 -9.88 9.91
N LEU A 119 10.00 -9.78 8.84
CA LEU A 119 8.99 -8.76 8.62
C LEU A 119 7.86 -8.80 9.68
N MET A 120 7.35 -9.96 10.10
CA MET A 120 6.39 -10.06 11.21
C MET A 120 7.07 -10.02 12.58
N GLY A 121 8.37 -10.24 12.69
CA GLY A 121 9.09 -9.94 13.93
C GLY A 121 9.24 -8.43 14.11
N GLU A 122 9.49 -7.73 13.01
CA GLU A 122 9.71 -6.29 12.91
C GLU A 122 8.38 -5.51 12.77
N LEU A 123 7.31 -6.13 12.25
CA LEU A 123 5.94 -5.60 12.08
C LEU A 123 4.86 -6.33 12.92
N GLY A 124 5.21 -7.36 13.69
CA GLY A 124 4.26 -8.11 14.53
C GLY A 124 3.98 -7.47 15.88
N GLY A 125 4.83 -6.52 16.31
CA GLY A 125 4.33 -5.38 17.07
C GLY A 125 3.66 -4.43 16.09
N MET A 126 2.51 -3.83 16.43
CA MET A 126 1.83 -2.89 15.52
C MET A 126 2.85 -1.99 14.83
N SER A 127 2.94 -2.10 13.50
CA SER A 127 3.90 -1.34 12.72
C SER A 127 3.82 0.15 13.04
N ASP A 128 4.90 0.89 12.86
CA ASP A 128 4.92 2.34 13.11
C ASP A 128 3.78 3.05 12.34
N ILE A 129 3.42 2.54 11.15
CA ILE A 129 2.27 2.99 10.35
C ILE A 129 0.94 2.71 11.07
N MET A 130 0.74 1.50 11.59
CA MET A 130 -0.47 1.14 12.31
C MET A 130 -0.60 1.88 13.65
N LEU A 131 0.51 2.08 14.36
CA LEU A 131 0.54 2.92 15.55
C LEU A 131 0.24 4.36 15.20
N SER A 132 0.79 4.87 14.09
CA SER A 132 0.51 6.22 13.61
C SER A 132 -0.97 6.42 13.33
N TYR A 133 -1.60 5.49 12.59
CA TYR A 133 -3.03 5.51 12.35
C TYR A 133 -3.86 5.46 13.64
N LYS A 134 -3.47 4.61 14.61
CA LYS A 134 -4.23 4.44 15.86
C LYS A 134 -4.04 5.57 16.87
N THR A 135 -2.87 6.18 16.91
CA THR A 135 -2.48 7.17 17.92
C THR A 135 -2.53 8.59 17.39
N GLY A 136 -2.57 8.78 16.06
CA GLY A 136 -2.44 10.08 15.41
C GLY A 136 -1.02 10.66 15.48
N VAL A 137 -0.03 9.90 15.96
CA VAL A 137 1.38 10.33 16.04
C VAL A 137 2.06 10.01 14.70
N GLU A 138 2.85 10.93 14.17
CA GLU A 138 3.59 10.71 12.92
C GLU A 138 4.52 9.49 13.01
N ALA A 139 4.56 8.70 11.92
CA ALA A 139 5.32 7.45 11.86
C ALA A 139 6.81 7.64 12.23
N ASP A 140 7.45 8.72 11.79
CA ASP A 140 8.86 9.02 12.08
C ASP A 140 9.15 9.18 13.57
N LYS A 141 8.21 9.76 14.33
CA LYS A 141 8.33 9.92 15.79
C LYS A 141 8.18 8.59 16.52
N ILE A 142 7.36 7.70 15.98
CA ILE A 142 7.18 6.35 16.51
C ILE A 142 8.42 5.52 16.19
N SER A 143 8.96 5.64 14.97
CA SER A 143 10.17 4.95 14.53
C SER A 143 11.38 5.24 15.41
N ALA A 144 11.50 6.48 15.92
CA ALA A 144 12.57 6.90 16.83
C ALA A 144 12.49 6.32 18.26
N LEU A 145 11.38 5.68 18.64
CA LEU A 145 11.24 5.02 19.93
C LEU A 145 12.08 3.73 19.96
N ASP A 146 12.57 3.35 21.15
CA ASP A 146 13.24 2.07 21.32
C ASP A 146 12.25 0.88 21.26
N ASP A 147 12.76 -0.29 20.87
CA ASP A 147 11.96 -1.51 20.69
C ASP A 147 11.19 -1.91 21.95
N GLY A 148 11.77 -1.72 23.13
CA GLY A 148 11.11 -2.05 24.41
C GLY A 148 9.93 -1.13 24.73
N THR A 149 10.01 0.15 24.35
CA THR A 149 8.89 1.09 24.44
C THR A 149 7.80 0.73 23.43
N LYS A 150 8.16 0.41 22.18
CA LYS A 150 7.21 -0.04 21.16
C LYS A 150 6.48 -1.32 21.57
N GLU A 151 7.18 -2.30 22.16
CA GLU A 151 6.57 -3.52 22.70
C GLU A 151 5.54 -3.21 23.79
N LYS A 152 5.86 -2.32 24.73
CA LYS A 152 4.90 -1.91 25.79
C LYS A 152 3.68 -1.21 25.22
N ILE A 153 3.86 -0.32 24.24
CA ILE A 153 2.75 0.30 23.52
C ILE A 153 1.92 -0.78 22.83
N ALA A 154 2.56 -1.75 22.18
CA ALA A 154 1.87 -2.85 21.53
C ALA A 154 1.04 -3.70 22.50
N ASP A 155 1.59 -4.01 23.66
CA ASP A 155 0.91 -4.78 24.71
C ASP A 155 -0.27 -4.01 25.35
N ILE A 156 -0.25 -2.67 25.36
CA ILE A 156 -1.40 -1.86 25.79
C ILE A 156 -2.60 -2.05 24.86
N PHE A 157 -2.36 -2.07 23.55
CA PHE A 157 -3.42 -2.20 22.55
C PHE A 157 -3.86 -3.65 22.32
N ASP A 158 -2.97 -4.64 22.52
CA ASP A 158 -3.32 -6.06 22.48
C ASP A 158 -2.56 -6.87 23.54
N PRO A 159 -3.08 -6.94 24.78
CA PRO A 159 -2.46 -7.71 25.85
C PRO A 159 -2.33 -9.22 25.56
N ASN A 160 -3.12 -9.73 24.63
CA ASN A 160 -3.14 -11.14 24.23
C ASN A 160 -2.44 -11.38 22.88
N ARG A 161 -1.66 -10.41 22.39
CA ARG A 161 -1.02 -10.43 21.07
C ARG A 161 -0.29 -11.74 20.78
N LYS A 162 0.55 -12.22 21.70
CA LYS A 162 1.29 -13.49 21.53
C LYS A 162 0.35 -14.69 21.37
N ALA A 163 -0.72 -14.75 22.17
CA ALA A 163 -1.73 -15.81 22.04
C ALA A 163 -2.52 -15.67 20.73
N ARG A 164 -2.78 -14.44 20.26
CA ARG A 164 -3.42 -14.19 18.96
C ARG A 164 -2.52 -14.60 17.80
N GLU A 165 -1.24 -14.24 17.83
CA GLU A 165 -0.22 -14.67 16.87
C GLU A 165 -0.17 -16.20 16.80
N GLU A 166 -0.14 -16.89 17.95
CA GLU A 166 -0.16 -18.35 18.00
C GLU A 166 -1.44 -18.94 17.40
N GLN A 167 -2.62 -18.36 17.70
CA GLN A 167 -3.88 -18.79 17.13
C GLN A 167 -3.95 -18.54 15.61
N ILE A 168 -3.41 -17.42 15.12
CA ILE A 168 -3.29 -17.14 13.69
C ILE A 168 -2.42 -18.21 13.04
N MET A 169 -1.24 -18.50 13.59
CA MET A 169 -0.34 -19.51 13.05
C MET A 169 -0.94 -20.92 13.10
N THR A 170 -1.73 -21.24 14.13
CA THR A 170 -2.35 -22.55 14.30
C THR A 170 -3.53 -22.76 13.34
N ASN A 171 -4.37 -21.73 13.12
CA ASN A 171 -5.62 -21.88 12.38
C ASN A 171 -5.52 -21.39 10.93
N VAL A 172 -4.76 -20.33 10.65
CA VAL A 172 -4.69 -19.71 9.32
C VAL A 172 -3.64 -20.40 8.43
N LYS A 173 -2.49 -20.79 8.99
CA LYS A 173 -1.44 -21.46 8.19
C LYS A 173 -1.94 -22.72 7.48
N PRO A 174 -2.68 -23.65 8.13
CA PRO A 174 -3.19 -24.84 7.44
C PRO A 174 -4.15 -24.49 6.30
N LEU A 175 -5.00 -23.48 6.49
CA LEU A 175 -5.92 -23.00 5.44
C LEU A 175 -5.16 -22.43 4.25
N ILE A 176 -4.08 -21.67 4.48
CA ILE A 176 -3.22 -21.18 3.40
C ILE A 176 -2.58 -22.35 2.65
N SER A 177 -2.03 -23.34 3.36
CA SER A 177 -1.47 -24.54 2.72
C SER A 177 -2.51 -25.30 1.89
N GLU A 178 -3.75 -25.42 2.38
CA GLU A 178 -4.87 -26.03 1.65
C GLU A 178 -5.17 -25.26 0.35
N VAL A 179 -5.36 -23.94 0.45
CA VAL A 179 -5.63 -23.08 -0.71
C VAL A 179 -4.49 -23.15 -1.74
N LEU A 180 -3.23 -23.17 -1.30
CA LEU A 180 -2.10 -23.29 -2.21
C LEU A 180 -2.10 -24.62 -2.97
N ARG A 181 -2.46 -25.72 -2.31
CA ARG A 181 -2.59 -27.03 -2.98
C ARG A 181 -3.74 -27.04 -3.99
N ASP A 182 -4.85 -26.40 -3.65
CA ASP A 182 -6.00 -26.28 -4.56
C ASP A 182 -5.68 -25.41 -5.79
N LEU A 183 -4.80 -24.42 -5.64
CA LEU A 183 -4.33 -23.56 -6.75
C LEU A 183 -3.35 -24.26 -7.69
N GLU A 184 -2.61 -25.27 -7.23
CA GLU A 184 -1.59 -25.95 -8.05
C GLU A 184 -2.18 -26.63 -9.28
N ILE A 185 -3.38 -27.20 -9.17
CA ILE A 185 -4.05 -27.91 -10.27
C ILE A 185 -4.43 -26.95 -11.41
N PRO A 186 -5.27 -25.92 -11.20
CA PRO A 186 -5.65 -24.99 -12.26
C PRO A 186 -4.45 -24.23 -12.82
N MET A 187 -3.43 -23.92 -11.99
CA MET A 187 -2.19 -23.34 -12.48
C MET A 187 -1.46 -24.27 -13.44
N ARG A 188 -1.32 -25.56 -13.10
CA ARG A 188 -0.67 -26.57 -13.94
C ARG A 188 -1.43 -26.81 -15.24
N ASP A 189 -2.76 -26.78 -15.21
CA ASP A 189 -3.62 -26.90 -16.39
C ASP A 189 -3.49 -25.68 -17.31
N GLY A 190 -3.51 -24.47 -16.75
CA GLY A 190 -3.25 -23.24 -17.49
C GLY A 190 -1.87 -23.25 -18.16
N MET A 191 -0.84 -23.66 -17.42
CA MET A 191 0.50 -23.84 -17.97
C MET A 191 0.55 -24.92 -19.06
N ALA A 192 -0.10 -26.07 -18.87
CA ALA A 192 -0.10 -27.14 -19.86
C ALA A 192 -0.74 -26.67 -21.17
N ASN A 193 -1.84 -25.93 -21.09
CA ASN A 193 -2.48 -25.31 -22.24
C ASN A 193 -1.56 -24.29 -22.94
N ALA A 194 -0.82 -23.47 -22.19
CA ALA A 194 0.13 -22.53 -22.77
C ALA A 194 1.31 -23.24 -23.44
N PHE A 195 1.88 -24.27 -22.80
CA PHE A 195 3.00 -25.04 -23.31
C PHE A 195 2.63 -25.83 -24.57
N ALA A 196 1.45 -26.46 -24.57
CA ALA A 196 0.94 -27.20 -25.71
C ALA A 196 0.79 -26.34 -26.98
N ARG A 197 0.47 -25.04 -26.82
CA ARG A 197 0.36 -24.08 -27.93
C ARG A 197 1.72 -23.48 -28.34
N LYS A 198 2.64 -23.30 -27.39
CA LYS A 198 3.92 -22.62 -27.63
C LYS A 198 5.02 -23.54 -28.15
N PHE A 199 5.03 -24.80 -27.74
CA PHE A 199 6.11 -25.74 -28.06
C PHE A 199 5.60 -26.90 -28.91
N SER A 200 6.46 -27.41 -29.78
CA SER A 200 6.16 -28.62 -30.57
C SER A 200 6.19 -29.88 -29.69
N ALA A 201 5.57 -30.97 -30.17
CA ALA A 201 5.63 -32.27 -29.50
C ALA A 201 7.07 -32.74 -29.26
N ASP A 202 7.96 -32.53 -30.24
CA ASP A 202 9.37 -32.89 -30.15
C ASP A 202 10.09 -32.10 -29.05
N GLN A 203 9.90 -30.78 -29.00
CA GLN A 203 10.48 -29.92 -27.95
C GLN A 203 10.01 -30.34 -26.56
N LEU A 204 8.71 -30.57 -26.38
CA LEU A 204 8.18 -31.01 -25.09
C LEU A 204 8.71 -32.40 -24.69
N ASN A 205 8.88 -33.32 -25.65
CA ASN A 205 9.48 -34.62 -25.38
C ASN A 205 10.95 -34.53 -24.98
N GLN A 206 11.72 -33.64 -25.60
CA GLN A 206 13.11 -33.37 -25.21
C GLN A 206 13.19 -32.76 -23.80
N MET A 207 12.30 -31.81 -23.47
CA MET A 207 12.20 -31.28 -22.10
C MET A 207 11.87 -32.38 -21.10
N ASN A 208 10.90 -33.23 -21.41
CA ASN A 208 10.55 -34.38 -20.56
C ASN A 208 11.71 -35.36 -20.39
N ALA A 209 12.50 -35.61 -21.44
CA ALA A 209 13.69 -36.44 -21.36
C ALA A 209 14.76 -35.81 -20.45
N PHE A 210 14.97 -34.49 -20.55
CA PHE A 210 15.86 -33.76 -19.67
C PHE A 210 15.39 -33.81 -18.21
N PHE A 211 14.11 -33.54 -17.94
CA PHE A 211 13.55 -33.59 -16.58
C PHE A 211 13.58 -34.99 -15.95
N ALA A 212 13.66 -36.04 -16.75
CA ALA A 212 13.86 -37.41 -16.26
C ALA A 212 15.31 -37.70 -15.81
N THR A 213 16.28 -36.84 -16.15
CA THR A 213 17.65 -36.95 -15.64
C THR A 213 17.73 -36.46 -14.19
N PRO A 214 18.71 -36.91 -13.38
CA PRO A 214 18.87 -36.42 -12.01
C PRO A 214 18.99 -34.89 -11.91
N ALA A 215 19.77 -34.28 -12.81
CA ALA A 215 19.94 -32.82 -12.84
C ALA A 215 18.66 -32.10 -13.28
N GLY A 216 17.96 -32.62 -14.30
CA GLY A 216 16.72 -32.02 -14.78
C GLY A 216 15.58 -32.15 -13.78
N SER A 217 15.50 -33.27 -13.05
CA SER A 217 14.51 -33.46 -11.99
C SER A 217 14.74 -32.50 -10.83
N ALA A 218 16.00 -32.30 -10.42
CA ALA A 218 16.37 -31.31 -9.41
C ALA A 218 16.07 -29.88 -9.88
N TYR A 219 16.42 -29.53 -11.11
CA TYR A 219 16.07 -28.23 -11.66
C TYR A 219 14.56 -27.98 -11.68
N ALA A 220 13.78 -28.95 -12.19
CA ALA A 220 12.34 -28.80 -12.34
C ALA A 220 11.61 -28.67 -10.99
N SER A 221 12.05 -29.40 -9.96
CA SER A 221 11.46 -29.31 -8.61
C SER A 221 11.84 -28.04 -7.84
N GLU A 222 12.91 -27.35 -8.24
CA GLU A 222 13.32 -26.07 -7.69
C GLU A 222 12.81 -24.88 -8.51
N TRP A 223 12.37 -25.08 -9.75
CA TRP A 223 12.08 -24.00 -10.71
C TRP A 223 11.13 -22.93 -10.17
N MET A 224 9.99 -23.33 -9.58
CA MET A 224 9.04 -22.39 -8.96
C MET A 224 9.65 -21.68 -7.75
N ALA A 225 10.33 -22.43 -6.89
CA ALA A 225 10.89 -21.91 -5.64
C ALA A 225 12.05 -20.93 -5.89
N LEU A 226 12.83 -21.13 -6.96
CA LEU A 226 13.91 -20.24 -7.38
C LEU A 226 13.40 -18.85 -7.76
N GLN A 227 12.20 -18.72 -8.33
CA GLN A 227 11.62 -17.40 -8.65
C GLN A 227 11.34 -16.57 -7.39
N ALA A 228 11.18 -17.25 -6.27
CA ALA A 228 10.93 -16.68 -4.97
C ALA A 228 12.17 -16.72 -4.07
N ASP A 229 13.35 -16.90 -4.67
CA ASP A 229 14.60 -16.94 -3.94
C ASP A 229 14.89 -15.57 -3.28
N PRO A 230 15.30 -15.54 -2.00
CA PRO A 230 15.57 -14.30 -1.29
C PRO A 230 16.62 -13.41 -1.95
N GLU A 231 17.63 -13.97 -2.62
CA GLU A 231 18.65 -13.19 -3.33
C GLU A 231 18.07 -12.48 -4.56
N ILE A 232 17.17 -13.16 -5.29
CA ILE A 232 16.45 -12.57 -6.43
C ILE A 232 15.56 -11.43 -5.94
N ILE A 233 14.79 -11.67 -4.87
CA ILE A 233 13.88 -10.66 -4.32
C ILE A 233 14.66 -9.45 -3.81
N LEU A 234 15.76 -9.67 -3.09
CA LEU A 234 16.61 -8.57 -2.61
C LEU A 234 17.17 -7.75 -3.76
N ALA A 235 17.59 -8.39 -4.87
CA ALA A 235 18.05 -7.68 -6.05
C ALA A 235 16.94 -6.82 -6.67
N ILE A 236 15.70 -7.33 -6.72
CA ILE A 236 14.53 -6.57 -7.19
C ILE A 236 14.26 -5.38 -6.27
N ILE A 237 14.23 -5.57 -4.95
CA ILE A 237 13.99 -4.49 -3.97
C ILE A 237 15.06 -3.40 -4.10
N LYS A 238 16.34 -3.79 -4.24
CA LYS A 238 17.44 -2.85 -4.47
C LYS A 238 17.32 -2.06 -5.78
N SER A 239 16.53 -2.55 -6.74
CA SER A 239 16.27 -1.84 -7.99
C SER A 239 15.16 -0.79 -7.88
N VAL A 240 14.36 -0.80 -6.81
CA VAL A 240 13.24 0.13 -6.62
C VAL A 240 13.70 1.59 -6.45
N PRO A 241 14.64 1.93 -5.55
CA PRO A 241 15.04 3.33 -5.36
C PRO A 241 15.59 4.00 -6.63
N PRO A 242 16.49 3.36 -7.41
CA PRO A 242 16.94 3.93 -8.68
C PRO A 242 15.80 4.12 -9.70
N MET A 243 14.79 3.25 -9.69
CA MET A 243 13.62 3.39 -10.56
C MET A 243 12.73 4.57 -10.12
N ALA A 244 12.53 4.74 -8.81
CA ALA A 244 11.80 5.87 -8.26
C ALA A 244 12.49 7.20 -8.58
N ASN A 245 13.82 7.27 -8.44
CA ASN A 245 14.59 8.45 -8.81
C ASN A 245 14.40 8.81 -10.28
N LYS A 246 14.43 7.83 -11.19
CA LYS A 246 14.13 8.08 -12.62
C LYS A 246 12.75 8.67 -12.85
N TRP A 247 11.74 8.28 -12.07
CA TRP A 247 10.40 8.88 -12.17
C TRP A 247 10.41 10.32 -11.67
N ILE A 248 11.06 10.59 -10.53
CA ILE A 248 11.19 11.93 -9.95
C ILE A 248 11.94 12.87 -10.92
N ASP A 249 13.07 12.45 -11.46
CA ASP A 249 13.89 13.24 -12.39
C ASP A 249 13.13 13.58 -13.68
N ARG A 250 12.22 12.71 -14.10
CA ARG A 250 11.43 12.87 -15.34
C ARG A 250 10.09 13.56 -15.09
N ALA A 251 9.68 13.75 -13.83
CA ALA A 251 8.41 14.39 -13.49
C ALA A 251 8.26 15.79 -14.13
N PRO A 252 9.28 16.68 -14.13
CA PRO A 252 9.14 18.00 -14.76
C PRO A 252 8.93 17.94 -16.28
N GLU A 253 9.60 17.00 -16.95
CA GLU A 253 9.42 16.78 -18.40
C GLU A 253 8.01 16.25 -18.70
N LEU A 254 7.54 15.30 -17.90
CA LEU A 254 6.21 14.71 -18.04
C LEU A 254 5.12 15.74 -17.76
N GLU A 255 5.24 16.52 -16.68
CA GLU A 255 4.35 17.65 -16.40
C GLU A 255 4.32 18.64 -17.56
N GLY A 256 5.48 18.96 -18.16
CA GLY A 256 5.57 19.79 -19.36
C GLY A 256 4.73 19.26 -20.52
N LYS A 257 4.71 17.94 -20.74
CA LYS A 257 3.91 17.28 -21.79
C LYS A 257 2.42 17.20 -21.47
N PHE A 258 2.04 17.20 -20.20
CA PHE A 258 0.65 17.15 -19.75
C PHE A 258 0.02 18.53 -19.54
N LYS A 259 0.82 19.61 -19.45
CA LYS A 259 0.33 20.99 -19.31
C LYS A 259 -0.60 21.45 -20.44
N ASP A 260 -0.43 20.89 -21.63
CA ASP A 260 -1.27 21.21 -22.80
C ASP A 260 -2.59 20.43 -22.83
N LEU A 261 -2.73 19.39 -21.99
CA LEU A 261 -4.00 18.72 -21.82
C LEU A 261 -4.91 19.56 -20.90
N PRO A 262 -6.19 19.75 -21.25
CA PRO A 262 -7.15 20.31 -20.32
C PRO A 262 -7.12 19.52 -19.01
N LYS A 263 -7.20 20.21 -17.87
CA LYS A 263 -7.36 19.53 -16.58
C LYS A 263 -8.51 18.53 -16.70
N GLU A 264 -8.28 17.32 -16.19
CA GLU A 264 -9.34 16.33 -16.08
C GLU A 264 -10.50 16.96 -15.30
N ARG A 265 -11.69 16.94 -15.90
CA ARG A 265 -12.88 17.52 -15.26
C ARG A 265 -13.14 16.75 -13.98
N GLN A 266 -13.13 17.44 -12.85
CA GLN A 266 -13.48 16.83 -11.58
C GLN A 266 -14.99 16.82 -11.40
N MET A 267 -15.49 16.05 -10.42
CA MET A 267 -16.91 16.02 -10.08
C MET A 267 -17.44 17.45 -9.81
N ALA A 268 -16.66 18.29 -9.13
CA ALA A 268 -16.94 19.69 -8.87
C ALA A 268 -17.19 20.53 -10.15
N ASP A 269 -16.54 20.17 -11.27
CA ASP A 269 -16.61 20.85 -12.56
C ASP A 269 -17.78 20.37 -13.45
N LEU A 270 -18.59 19.42 -12.97
CA LEU A 270 -19.74 18.90 -13.70
C LEU A 270 -20.97 19.79 -13.48
N SER A 271 -21.54 20.27 -14.58
CA SER A 271 -22.80 21.01 -14.55
C SER A 271 -23.97 20.10 -14.17
N ASP A 272 -25.09 20.67 -13.72
CA ASP A 272 -26.33 19.91 -13.46
C ASP A 272 -26.79 19.11 -14.69
N ALA A 273 -26.56 19.64 -15.90
CA ALA A 273 -26.85 18.94 -17.14
C ALA A 273 -25.90 17.76 -17.37
N ASP A 274 -24.61 17.91 -17.06
CA ASP A 274 -23.64 16.81 -17.11
C ASP A 274 -23.96 15.73 -16.07
N LEU A 275 -24.32 16.13 -14.84
CA LEU A 275 -24.75 15.20 -13.80
C LEU A 275 -26.03 14.48 -14.17
N THR A 276 -27.00 15.16 -14.80
CA THR A 276 -28.24 14.53 -15.29
C THR A 276 -27.93 13.51 -16.38
N LYS A 277 -27.02 13.85 -17.30
CA LYS A 277 -26.56 12.93 -18.34
C LYS A 277 -25.81 11.74 -17.75
N LEU A 278 -24.94 11.98 -16.77
CA LEU A 278 -24.17 10.96 -16.06
C LEU A 278 -25.08 10.03 -15.25
N ALA A 279 -26.06 10.58 -14.53
CA ALA A 279 -27.09 9.84 -13.81
C ALA A 279 -27.89 8.94 -14.76
N GLY A 280 -28.28 9.46 -15.92
CA GLY A 280 -28.96 8.69 -16.96
C GLY A 280 -28.11 7.54 -17.53
N LEU A 281 -26.80 7.74 -17.70
CA LEU A 281 -25.88 6.70 -18.15
C LEU A 281 -25.61 5.64 -17.07
N MET A 282 -25.46 6.06 -15.82
CA MET A 282 -25.18 5.20 -14.68
C MET A 282 -26.43 4.54 -14.09
N LYS A 283 -27.62 4.97 -14.51
CA LYS A 283 -28.93 4.53 -14.02
C LYS A 283 -29.10 4.72 -12.50
N ILE A 284 -28.60 5.84 -12.01
CA ILE A 284 -28.72 6.25 -10.61
C ILE A 284 -29.50 7.56 -10.54
N ASP A 285 -29.96 7.92 -9.35
CA ASP A 285 -30.62 9.19 -9.15
C ASP A 285 -29.62 10.36 -9.28
N VAL A 286 -30.07 11.45 -9.90
CA VAL A 286 -29.22 12.62 -10.13
C VAL A 286 -28.85 13.34 -8.84
N GLN A 287 -29.68 13.25 -7.78
CA GLN A 287 -29.36 13.86 -6.49
C GLN A 287 -28.16 13.20 -5.84
N THR A 288 -28.01 11.88 -5.93
CA THR A 288 -26.82 11.17 -5.44
C THR A 288 -25.52 11.74 -6.03
N LEU A 289 -25.53 12.12 -7.31
CA LEU A 289 -24.37 12.74 -7.96
C LEU A 289 -24.18 14.22 -7.60
N LYS A 290 -25.27 14.94 -7.32
CA LYS A 290 -25.23 16.34 -6.86
C LYS A 290 -24.69 16.44 -5.45
N ASP A 291 -25.18 15.59 -4.54
CA ASP A 291 -24.73 15.52 -3.16
C ASP A 291 -23.22 15.22 -3.11
N GLN A 292 -22.76 14.27 -3.93
CA GLN A 292 -21.34 13.96 -4.03
C GLN A 292 -20.54 15.14 -4.60
N ARG A 293 -21.02 15.81 -5.65
CA ARG A 293 -20.35 17.01 -6.18
C ARG A 293 -20.21 18.09 -5.11
N ASP A 294 -21.28 18.35 -4.37
CA ASP A 294 -21.37 19.44 -3.43
C ASP A 294 -20.53 19.16 -2.16
N LEU A 295 -20.37 17.89 -1.79
CA LEU A 295 -19.40 17.43 -0.79
C LEU A 295 -17.94 17.65 -1.25
N TYR A 296 -17.61 17.40 -2.52
CA TYR A 296 -16.26 17.69 -3.03
C TYR A 296 -15.98 19.19 -3.10
N LYS A 297 -16.97 20.00 -3.46
CA LYS A 297 -16.84 21.47 -3.47
C LYS A 297 -16.58 22.03 -2.07
N SER A 298 -17.27 21.53 -1.05
CA SER A 298 -17.06 22.01 0.32
C SER A 298 -15.68 21.66 0.87
N VAL A 299 -15.13 20.50 0.48
CA VAL A 299 -13.76 20.10 0.83
C VAL A 299 -12.71 20.98 0.14
N ASP A 300 -12.91 21.28 -1.15
CA ASP A 300 -12.00 22.18 -1.90
C ASP A 300 -12.06 23.63 -1.39
N ASP A 301 -13.26 24.13 -1.06
CA ASP A 301 -13.45 25.46 -0.49
C ASP A 301 -12.78 25.57 0.89
N ALA A 302 -12.92 24.54 1.74
CA ALA A 302 -12.25 24.49 3.05
C ALA A 302 -10.71 24.39 2.94
N ALA A 303 -10.19 23.68 1.94
CA ALA A 303 -8.75 23.60 1.68
C ALA A 303 -8.19 24.94 1.15
N MET A 304 -8.94 25.68 0.35
CA MET A 304 -8.59 27.02 -0.13
C MET A 304 -8.65 28.07 1.00
N GLU A 305 -9.66 28.01 1.87
CA GLU A 305 -9.78 28.92 3.02
C GLU A 305 -8.64 28.71 4.04
N ALA A 306 -8.20 27.46 4.25
CA ALA A 306 -7.05 27.14 5.10
C ALA A 306 -5.71 27.62 4.53
N THR A 307 -5.58 27.73 3.20
CA THR A 307 -4.35 28.22 2.55
C THR A 307 -4.29 29.75 2.49
N ASP A 308 -5.41 30.45 2.36
CA ASP A 308 -5.48 31.91 2.45
C ASP A 308 -5.28 32.44 3.88
N ALA A 309 -5.75 31.70 4.90
CA ALA A 309 -5.49 32.04 6.30
C ALA A 309 -4.00 31.94 6.68
N ALA A 310 -3.24 31.06 6.02
CA ALA A 310 -1.79 30.92 6.20
C ALA A 310 -0.97 31.98 5.43
N ALA A 311 -1.58 32.73 4.50
CA ALA A 311 -0.90 33.72 3.68
C ALA A 311 -0.85 35.13 4.31
N TYR A 312 -1.51 35.35 5.45
CA TYR A 312 -1.66 36.68 6.07
C TYR A 312 -0.93 36.91 7.41
N ASP A 313 -0.08 35.98 7.88
CA ASP A 313 0.82 36.27 9.01
C ASP A 313 2.27 35.86 8.68
N ASP A 314 3.10 36.88 8.49
CA ASP A 314 4.57 36.90 8.38
C ASP A 314 5.27 36.22 7.18
N THR A 315 5.14 36.83 5.98
CA THR A 315 5.91 36.47 4.78
C THR A 315 7.31 37.12 4.72
N ALA A 316 7.72 37.91 5.72
CA ALA A 316 9.04 38.54 5.74
C ALA A 316 10.10 37.65 6.41
N ALA A 317 9.76 36.96 7.50
CA ALA A 317 10.70 36.09 8.21
C ALA A 317 11.03 34.77 7.45
N ALA A 318 10.07 34.24 6.69
CA ALA A 318 10.24 32.99 5.94
C ALA A 318 11.13 33.13 4.69
N ALA A 319 11.21 34.33 4.10
CA ALA A 319 12.03 34.58 2.92
C ALA A 319 13.53 34.65 3.25
N ASP A 320 13.90 35.27 4.38
CA ASP A 320 15.30 35.33 4.84
C ASP A 320 15.80 33.96 5.33
N ALA A 321 14.93 33.15 5.94
CA ALA A 321 15.27 31.78 6.34
C ALA A 321 15.43 30.84 5.13
N ALA A 322 14.63 31.02 4.07
CA ALA A 322 14.74 30.25 2.84
C ALA A 322 15.98 30.63 2.01
N ALA A 323 16.40 31.90 2.03
CA ALA A 323 17.66 32.33 1.41
C ALA A 323 18.88 31.75 2.15
N ALA A 324 18.86 31.74 3.49
CA ALA A 324 19.91 31.12 4.30
C ALA A 324 19.97 29.58 4.14
N ALA A 325 18.83 28.92 3.91
CA ALA A 325 18.77 27.49 3.61
C ALA A 325 19.21 27.18 2.18
N GLY A 326 18.95 28.07 1.21
CA GLY A 326 19.42 27.94 -0.18
C GLY A 326 20.95 27.98 -0.29
N ASP A 327 21.60 28.91 0.42
CA ASP A 327 23.06 29.02 0.43
C ASP A 327 23.76 27.82 1.14
N ALA A 328 23.05 27.12 2.04
CA ALA A 328 23.56 25.92 2.71
C ALA A 328 23.45 24.66 1.83
N VAL A 329 22.49 24.61 0.89
CA VAL A 329 22.27 23.46 0.01
C VAL A 329 23.22 23.46 -1.18
N ASP A 330 23.62 24.62 -1.71
CA ASP A 330 24.64 24.70 -2.78
C ASP A 330 26.05 24.27 -2.32
N ALA A 331 26.29 24.15 -1.00
CA ALA A 331 27.53 23.64 -0.44
C ALA A 331 27.55 22.10 -0.26
N ALA A 332 26.41 21.41 -0.44
CA ALA A 332 26.27 19.97 -0.20
C ALA A 332 26.18 19.19 -1.53
N GLY A 333 27.21 19.32 -2.37
CA GLY A 333 27.35 18.51 -3.57
C GLY A 333 27.97 17.14 -3.26
N ASP A 334 27.26 16.10 -3.71
CA ASP A 334 27.67 14.69 -3.86
C ASP A 334 27.77 13.84 -2.57
N PHE A 335 26.77 12.98 -2.35
CA PHE A 335 26.79 11.99 -1.27
C PHE A 335 26.70 10.56 -1.86
N ASP A 336 27.88 9.95 -2.04
CA ASP A 336 28.06 8.52 -2.31
C ASP A 336 28.91 7.88 -1.19
N ALA A 337 28.55 6.64 -0.82
CA ALA A 337 29.29 5.60 -0.07
C ALA A 337 30.17 5.92 1.18
N GLY A 338 30.19 7.12 1.75
CA GLY A 338 31.18 7.55 2.77
C GLY A 338 30.80 7.53 4.26
N TYR A 339 29.65 6.96 4.67
CA TYR A 339 29.16 7.07 6.06
C TYR A 339 29.73 5.99 7.02
N ASP A 340 31.05 5.83 7.00
CA ASP A 340 31.79 5.14 8.07
C ASP A 340 32.71 6.16 8.76
N ARG A 341 32.24 6.69 9.90
CA ARG A 341 32.96 7.70 10.70
C ARG A 341 34.34 7.22 11.16
N SER A 342 34.61 5.92 11.15
CA SER A 342 35.91 5.36 11.53
C SER A 342 37.06 5.74 10.57
N ASN A 343 36.74 6.13 9.33
CA ASN A 343 37.74 6.52 8.32
C ASN A 343 37.96 8.04 8.20
N TRP A 344 37.27 8.86 9.00
CA TRP A 344 37.37 10.31 8.92
C TRP A 344 38.58 10.85 9.72
N SER A 345 39.15 11.96 9.26
CA SER A 345 40.19 12.66 10.00
C SER A 345 39.58 13.33 11.24
N ASP A 346 40.39 13.55 12.28
CA ASP A 346 39.91 14.17 13.53
C ASP A 346 39.34 15.58 13.30
N ALA A 347 39.91 16.33 12.34
CA ALA A 347 39.42 17.66 11.98
C ALA A 347 38.05 17.61 11.27
N ASP A 348 37.79 16.57 10.48
CA ASP A 348 36.49 16.39 9.82
C ASP A 348 35.41 15.95 10.80
N ARG A 349 35.78 15.11 11.79
CA ARG A 349 34.87 14.73 12.88
C ARG A 349 34.50 15.94 13.74
N GLU A 350 35.47 16.75 14.14
CA GLU A 350 35.23 17.96 14.94
C GLU A 350 34.33 18.96 14.19
N LYS A 351 34.53 19.11 12.88
CA LYS A 351 33.69 19.98 12.05
C LYS A 351 32.26 19.46 11.91
N VAL A 352 32.07 18.14 11.77
CA VAL A 352 30.73 17.54 11.70
C VAL A 352 30.02 17.58 13.05
N GLU A 353 30.72 17.32 14.16
CA GLU A 353 30.16 17.46 15.50
C GLU A 353 29.71 18.90 15.80
N ALA A 354 30.49 19.89 15.36
CA ALA A 354 30.11 21.30 15.49
C ALA A 354 28.85 21.65 14.67
N LEU A 355 28.73 21.08 13.46
CA LEU A 355 27.55 21.27 12.61
C LEU A 355 26.31 20.55 13.15
N GLU A 356 26.46 19.32 13.65
CA GLU A 356 25.38 18.57 14.30
C GLU A 356 24.90 19.29 15.57
N THR A 357 25.82 19.87 16.34
CA THR A 357 25.49 20.70 17.51
C THR A 357 24.72 21.96 17.09
N ALA A 358 25.19 22.68 16.07
CA ALA A 358 24.51 23.87 15.57
C ALA A 358 23.10 23.56 15.00
N VAL A 359 22.93 22.41 14.32
CA VAL A 359 21.62 21.95 13.85
C VAL A 359 20.71 21.59 15.01
N SER A 360 21.24 20.94 16.05
CA SER A 360 20.47 20.62 17.25
C SER A 360 20.01 21.91 17.95
N GLU A 361 20.89 22.90 18.12
CA GLU A 361 20.56 24.18 18.74
C GLU A 361 19.53 24.97 17.92
N ALA A 362 19.68 25.02 16.60
CA ALA A 362 18.73 25.68 15.71
C ALA A 362 17.35 25.00 15.75
N THR A 363 17.33 23.67 15.84
CA THR A 363 16.09 22.87 15.93
C THR A 363 15.39 23.11 17.28
N SER A 364 16.15 23.12 18.38
CA SER A 364 15.61 23.45 19.71
C SER A 364 15.04 24.88 19.75
N ALA A 365 15.74 25.86 19.16
CA ALA A 365 15.26 27.23 19.07
C ALA A 365 13.97 27.35 18.24
N ALA A 366 13.84 26.58 17.16
CA ALA A 366 12.62 26.54 16.36
C ALA A 366 11.42 25.97 17.14
N TYR A 367 11.64 24.91 17.93
CA TYR A 367 10.60 24.35 18.81
C TYR A 367 10.18 25.32 19.91
N GLU A 368 11.12 26.05 20.52
CA GLU A 368 10.80 27.07 21.53
C GLU A 368 10.01 28.24 20.93
N ALA A 369 10.35 28.65 19.70
CA ALA A 369 9.60 29.68 18.98
C ALA A 369 8.18 29.22 18.63
N GLU A 370 8.01 27.97 18.20
CA GLU A 370 6.69 27.37 17.92
C GLU A 370 5.84 27.30 19.19
N ALA A 371 6.41 26.86 20.31
CA ALA A 371 5.73 26.82 21.60
C ALA A 371 5.31 28.22 22.08
N ALA A 372 6.17 29.22 21.92
CA ALA A 372 5.86 30.61 22.25
C ALA A 372 4.76 31.20 21.34
N ALA A 373 4.75 30.86 20.06
CA ALA A 373 3.70 31.26 19.12
C ALA A 373 2.35 30.63 19.51
N ALA A 374 2.33 29.34 19.86
CA ALA A 374 1.15 28.64 20.32
C ALA A 374 0.60 29.22 21.65
N ALA A 375 1.47 29.56 22.60
CA ALA A 375 1.07 30.20 23.85
C ALA A 375 0.46 31.60 23.62
N ASN A 376 1.06 32.40 22.74
CA ASN A 376 0.53 33.71 22.36
C ASN A 376 -0.83 33.63 21.64
N ALA A 377 -1.01 32.62 20.77
CA ALA A 377 -2.29 32.36 20.10
C ALA A 377 -3.39 31.99 21.12
N ARG A 378 -3.07 31.15 22.10
CA ARG A 378 -4.00 30.78 23.19
C ARG A 378 -4.40 31.96 24.06
N LYS A 379 -3.44 32.82 24.42
CA LYS A 379 -3.69 34.05 25.18
C LYS A 379 -4.61 35.01 24.42
N LYS A 380 -4.46 35.14 23.10
CA LYS A 380 -5.36 35.94 22.26
C LYS A 380 -6.78 35.36 22.20
N LEU A 381 -6.92 34.04 22.33
CA LEU A 381 -8.19 33.32 22.33
C LEU A 381 -8.83 33.17 23.72
N GLY A 382 -8.22 33.73 24.78
CA GLY A 382 -8.75 33.67 26.15
C GLY A 382 -8.72 32.27 26.79
N LEU A 383 -7.91 31.35 26.25
CA LEU A 383 -7.76 29.99 26.76
C LEU A 383 -6.73 29.97 27.90
N PRO A 384 -6.92 29.16 28.96
CA PRO A 384 -5.97 29.07 30.07
C PRO A 384 -4.64 28.46 29.62
N ASP A 385 -3.56 28.92 30.25
CA ASP A 385 -2.21 28.41 29.98
C ASP A 385 -2.06 26.98 30.50
N THR A 386 -1.30 26.14 29.80
CA THR A 386 -1.17 24.71 30.14
C THR A 386 -0.15 24.42 31.25
N ALA A 387 0.22 25.43 32.04
CA ALA A 387 1.27 25.35 33.07
C ALA A 387 0.78 25.61 34.50
N GLU A 388 -0.51 25.50 34.78
CA GLU A 388 -1.07 25.38 36.16
C GLU A 388 -1.77 24.04 36.38
#